data_AF-A0A969BGQ1-F1
#
_entry.id   AF-A0A969BGQ1-F1
#
_cell.length_a   1.000
_cell.length_b   1.000
_cell.length_c   1.000
_cell.angle_alpha   90.00
_cell.angle_beta   90.00
_cell.angle_gamma   90.00
#
_symmetry.space_group_name_H-M   'P 1'
#
loop_
_entity.id
_entity.type
_entity.pdbx_description
1 polymer ?
#
loop_
_entity_poly.entity_id
_entity_poly.type
_entity_poly.pdbx_seq_one_letter_code
_entity_poly.pdbx_strand_id
1 'polypeptide(L)'
;MPKISNQDFSNLTIWQADLQDRTLNQVDFTNSHFAKSTFTETFGIIFSLTFSPNDELLATGGIDGEICLWRWQDNQQLLKQNGHTNIVESVAFSSDSQKLASSSRDQTVKLWDIATGQCLLTLQNPG
;
A
#
# COMPACT_ATOMS: atom_id res chain seq x y z
N MET A 1 5.91 -7.62 -21.11
CA MET A 1 6.69 -7.19 -19.93
C MET A 1 8.14 -7.03 -20.34
N PRO A 2 8.85 -5.97 -19.92
CA PRO A 2 10.27 -5.79 -20.22
C PRO A 2 11.07 -6.96 -19.66
N LYS A 3 11.96 -7.49 -20.50
CA LYS A 3 12.69 -8.72 -20.25
C LYS A 3 14.16 -8.38 -20.13
N ILE A 4 14.78 -8.76 -19.02
CA ILE A 4 16.24 -8.72 -18.89
C ILE A 4 16.72 -10.11 -19.29
N SER A 5 17.62 -10.17 -20.27
CA SER A 5 18.11 -11.44 -20.80
C SER A 5 19.58 -11.40 -21.11
N ASN A 6 20.26 -12.51 -20.78
CA ASN A 6 21.66 -12.75 -21.13
C ASN A 6 22.59 -11.65 -20.60
N GLN A 7 22.35 -11.17 -19.38
CA GLN A 7 23.18 -10.18 -18.71
C GLN A 7 23.83 -10.79 -17.47
N ASP A 8 25.05 -10.37 -17.22
CA ASP A 8 25.87 -10.82 -16.09
C ASP A 8 26.03 -9.68 -15.08
N PHE A 9 25.45 -9.85 -13.90
CA PHE A 9 25.58 -8.97 -12.74
C PHE A 9 26.43 -9.61 -11.64
N SER A 10 27.21 -10.64 -11.98
CA SER A 10 28.04 -11.33 -11.01
C SER A 10 29.07 -10.39 -10.39
N ASN A 11 29.37 -10.62 -9.11
CA ASN A 11 30.37 -9.87 -8.34
C ASN A 11 30.08 -8.38 -8.14
N LEU A 12 28.84 -7.92 -8.38
CA LEU A 12 28.44 -6.53 -8.14
C LEU A 12 27.87 -6.34 -6.73
N THR A 13 28.04 -5.15 -6.15
CA THR A 13 27.25 -4.71 -5.00
C THR A 13 26.05 -3.93 -5.50
N ILE A 14 24.84 -4.46 -5.27
CA ILE A 14 23.59 -3.84 -5.73
C ILE A 14 22.96 -3.12 -4.53
N TRP A 15 22.95 -1.79 -4.58
CA TRP A 15 22.41 -0.97 -3.49
C TRP A 15 20.90 -0.76 -3.61
N GLN A 16 20.36 -0.80 -4.82
CA GLN A 16 18.93 -0.74 -5.09
C GLN A 16 18.67 -1.31 -6.48
N ALA A 17 17.70 -2.22 -6.60
CA ALA A 17 17.22 -2.74 -7.88
C ALA A 17 15.72 -2.96 -7.79
N ASP A 18 14.95 -2.23 -8.61
CA ASP A 18 13.52 -2.49 -8.77
C ASP A 18 13.33 -3.53 -9.88
N LEU A 19 12.88 -4.72 -9.48
CA LEU A 19 12.64 -5.86 -10.36
C LEU A 19 11.14 -6.21 -10.43
N GLN A 20 10.25 -5.33 -9.95
CA GLN A 20 8.80 -5.55 -10.02
C GLN A 20 8.35 -5.66 -11.49
N ASP A 21 7.45 -6.60 -11.78
CA ASP A 21 6.90 -6.89 -13.12
C ASP A 21 7.94 -7.15 -14.24
N ARG A 22 9.15 -7.62 -13.87
CA ARG A 22 10.21 -7.99 -14.83
C ARG A 22 10.34 -9.49 -14.96
N THR A 23 10.31 -9.96 -16.20
CA THR A 23 10.70 -11.34 -16.50
C THR A 23 12.21 -11.41 -16.62
N LEU A 24 12.87 -12.00 -15.61
CA LEU A 24 14.30 -12.28 -15.62
C LEU A 24 14.53 -13.65 -16.28
N ASN A 25 15.30 -13.67 -17.36
CA ASN A 25 15.55 -14.90 -18.10
C ASN A 25 17.04 -14.99 -18.43
N GLN A 26 17.71 -16.05 -18.00
CA GLN A 26 19.16 -16.20 -18.22
C GLN A 26 19.94 -14.96 -17.74
N VAL A 27 19.67 -14.50 -16.52
CA VAL A 27 20.39 -13.41 -15.85
C VAL A 27 21.24 -14.02 -14.74
N ASP A 28 22.50 -13.61 -14.63
CA ASP A 28 23.42 -14.10 -13.60
C ASP A 28 23.61 -13.05 -12.50
N PHE A 29 23.52 -13.47 -11.25
CA PHE A 29 23.77 -12.68 -10.04
C PHE A 29 24.81 -13.34 -9.12
N THR A 30 25.58 -14.28 -9.63
CA THR A 30 26.53 -15.06 -8.84
C THR A 30 27.51 -14.15 -8.08
N ASN A 31 27.71 -14.41 -6.78
CA ASN A 31 28.58 -13.61 -5.89
C ASN A 31 28.24 -12.11 -5.80
N SER A 32 27.02 -11.70 -6.16
CA SER A 32 26.58 -10.32 -5.95
C SER A 32 26.12 -10.07 -4.51
N HIS A 33 26.29 -8.84 -4.04
CA HIS A 33 25.96 -8.43 -2.67
C HIS A 33 24.69 -7.58 -2.63
N PHE A 34 23.67 -8.09 -1.94
CA PHE A 34 22.38 -7.42 -1.73
C PHE A 34 22.13 -6.97 -0.28
N ALA A 35 23.13 -7.07 0.60
CA ALA A 35 22.97 -6.88 2.05
C ALA A 35 22.46 -5.48 2.48
N LYS A 36 22.36 -4.53 1.56
CA LYS A 36 21.85 -3.16 1.76
C LYS A 36 20.79 -2.76 0.71
N SER A 37 20.31 -3.70 -0.08
CA SER A 37 19.24 -3.45 -1.05
C SER A 37 17.90 -3.29 -0.31
N THR A 38 17.12 -2.30 -0.71
CA THR A 38 15.75 -2.11 -0.19
C THR A 38 14.75 -2.67 -1.20
N PHE A 39 14.03 -3.74 -0.83
CA PHE A 39 12.87 -4.23 -1.56
C PHE A 39 11.62 -3.73 -0.83
N THR A 40 11.18 -2.51 -1.15
CA THR A 40 9.88 -2.03 -0.68
C THR A 40 8.82 -2.52 -1.66
N GLU A 41 7.68 -3.02 -1.15
CA GLU A 41 6.44 -2.83 -1.89
C GLU A 41 6.34 -1.32 -2.13
N THR A 42 6.34 -0.92 -3.39
CA THR A 42 6.15 0.49 -3.71
C THR A 42 4.73 0.78 -3.29
N PHE A 43 4.56 1.58 -2.24
CA PHE A 43 3.28 2.23 -2.04
C PHE A 43 2.92 2.86 -3.37
N GLY A 44 1.77 2.49 -3.95
CA GLY A 44 1.18 3.31 -4.99
C GLY A 44 1.10 4.76 -4.50
N ILE A 45 0.78 5.71 -5.37
CA ILE A 45 0.68 7.11 -4.94
C ILE A 45 -0.32 7.20 -3.78
N ILE A 46 0.17 7.60 -2.61
CA ILE A 46 -0.65 7.84 -1.42
C ILE A 46 -1.21 9.25 -1.55
N PHE A 47 -2.54 9.36 -1.58
CA PHE A 47 -3.23 10.65 -1.70
C PHE A 47 -3.66 11.20 -0.34
N SER A 48 -3.84 10.32 0.64
CA SER A 48 -4.31 10.72 1.96
C SER A 48 -3.67 9.88 3.05
N LEU A 49 -3.39 10.52 4.19
CA LEU A 49 -2.90 9.87 5.39
C LEU A 49 -3.52 10.53 6.62
N THR A 50 -3.74 9.75 7.68
CA THR A 50 -4.23 10.25 8.96
C THR A 50 -3.81 9.35 10.12
N PHE A 51 -3.52 9.94 11.28
CA PHE A 51 -3.29 9.21 12.52
C PHE A 51 -4.62 8.93 13.23
N SER A 52 -4.73 7.79 13.89
CA SER A 52 -5.85 7.56 14.79
C SER A 52 -5.77 8.48 16.01
N PRO A 53 -6.91 8.93 16.56
CA PRO A 53 -6.94 9.77 17.76
C PRO A 53 -6.22 9.19 18.99
N ASN A 54 -6.14 7.86 19.09
CA ASN A 54 -5.40 7.18 20.16
C ASN A 54 -3.88 7.05 19.89
N ASP A 55 -3.38 7.58 18.77
CA ASP A 55 -1.97 7.59 18.36
C ASP A 55 -1.32 6.20 18.19
N GLU A 56 -2.12 5.18 17.88
CA GLU A 56 -1.64 3.82 17.66
C GLU A 56 -1.56 3.45 16.17
N LEU A 57 -2.43 4.03 15.35
CA LEU A 57 -2.64 3.63 13.97
C LEU A 57 -2.37 4.77 12.99
N LEU A 58 -1.90 4.41 11.80
CA LEU A 58 -1.80 5.26 10.62
C LEU A 58 -2.65 4.65 9.51
N ALA A 59 -3.59 5.42 8.97
CA ALA A 59 -4.36 5.05 7.80
C ALA A 59 -3.82 5.76 6.56
N THR A 60 -3.82 5.08 5.43
CA THR A 60 -3.46 5.66 4.13
C THR A 60 -4.48 5.28 3.06
N GLY A 61 -4.78 6.22 2.17
CA GLY A 61 -5.57 6.01 0.95
C GLY A 61 -4.71 6.11 -0.30
N GLY A 62 -4.80 5.12 -1.18
CA GLY A 62 -3.99 4.99 -2.39
C GLY A 62 -4.73 5.34 -3.69
N ILE A 63 -3.94 5.50 -4.76
CA ILE A 63 -4.42 5.78 -6.12
C ILE A 63 -5.32 4.68 -6.69
N ASP A 64 -5.04 3.42 -6.35
CA ASP A 64 -5.75 2.26 -6.90
C ASP A 64 -6.98 1.86 -6.06
N GLY A 65 -7.44 2.74 -5.17
CA GLY A 65 -8.56 2.45 -4.27
C GLY A 65 -8.16 1.65 -3.02
N GLU A 66 -6.87 1.45 -2.82
CA GLU A 66 -6.30 0.79 -1.66
C GLU A 66 -6.47 1.63 -0.38
N ILE A 67 -6.83 0.95 0.70
CA ILE A 67 -6.81 1.48 2.06
C ILE A 67 -5.88 0.59 2.88
N CYS A 68 -4.89 1.19 3.50
CA CYS A 68 -3.98 0.48 4.40
C CYS A 68 -4.09 1.04 5.82
N LEU A 69 -4.01 0.14 6.79
CA LEU A 69 -3.86 0.49 8.21
C LEU A 69 -2.57 -0.11 8.74
N TRP A 70 -1.82 0.71 9.46
CA TRP A 70 -0.55 0.35 10.05
C TRP A 70 -0.60 0.64 11.55
N ARG A 71 -0.03 -0.25 12.36
CA ARG A 71 0.50 0.16 13.66
C ARG A 71 1.85 0.80 13.39
N TRP A 72 1.95 2.10 13.63
CA TRP A 72 3.10 2.86 13.13
C TRP A 72 4.37 2.63 13.95
N GLN A 73 4.24 2.30 15.23
CA GLN A 73 5.37 2.17 16.17
C GLN A 73 6.33 1.02 15.84
N ASP A 74 5.82 -0.07 15.27
CA ASP A 74 6.59 -1.26 14.91
C ASP A 74 6.45 -1.64 13.43
N ASN A 75 5.94 -0.70 12.61
CA ASN A 75 5.78 -0.84 11.17
C ASN A 75 4.95 -2.08 10.77
N GLN A 76 3.99 -2.49 11.60
CA GLN A 76 3.13 -3.63 11.30
C GLN A 76 1.92 -3.20 10.46
N GLN A 77 1.76 -3.77 9.26
CA GLN A 77 0.52 -3.65 8.50
C GLN A 77 -0.58 -4.49 9.15
N LEU A 78 -1.69 -3.85 9.49
CA LEU A 78 -2.86 -4.51 10.07
C LEU A 78 -3.96 -4.78 9.02
N LEU A 79 -4.08 -3.89 8.03
CA LEU A 79 -5.08 -4.00 6.97
C LEU A 79 -4.50 -3.57 5.62
N LYS A 80 -4.86 -4.30 4.56
CA LYS A 80 -4.72 -3.90 3.15
C LYS A 80 -6.03 -4.26 2.45
N GLN A 81 -6.82 -3.26 2.06
CA GLN A 81 -8.12 -3.50 1.45
C GLN A 81 -8.24 -2.73 0.14
N ASN A 82 -8.55 -3.43 -0.95
CA ASN A 82 -9.04 -2.81 -2.19
C ASN A 82 -10.50 -2.40 -1.98
N GLY A 83 -10.68 -1.30 -1.24
CA GLY A 83 -11.98 -0.88 -0.75
C GLY A 83 -12.78 -0.08 -1.77
N HIS A 84 -12.08 0.64 -2.64
CA HIS A 84 -12.65 1.49 -3.68
C HIS A 84 -12.18 1.04 -5.07
N THR A 85 -12.92 1.42 -6.11
CA THR A 85 -12.55 1.12 -7.52
C THR A 85 -11.78 2.27 -8.19
N ASN A 86 -11.47 3.32 -7.43
CA ASN A 86 -10.77 4.52 -7.89
C ASN A 86 -10.07 5.20 -6.70
N ILE A 87 -9.28 6.24 -6.98
CA ILE A 87 -8.46 7.01 -6.03
C ILE A 87 -9.21 7.29 -4.72
N VAL A 88 -8.60 6.92 -3.59
CA VAL A 88 -9.06 7.32 -2.26
C VAL A 88 -8.56 8.74 -1.98
N GLU A 89 -9.47 9.72 -2.08
CA GLU A 89 -9.17 11.14 -1.91
C GLU A 89 -8.96 11.54 -0.44
N SER A 90 -9.62 10.83 0.49
CA SER A 90 -9.52 11.16 1.91
C SER A 90 -9.80 9.94 2.77
N VAL A 91 -9.09 9.87 3.90
CA VAL A 91 -9.34 8.93 5.00
C VAL A 91 -9.47 9.68 6.32
N ALA A 92 -10.38 9.26 7.19
CA ALA A 92 -10.59 9.87 8.49
C ALA A 92 -10.99 8.83 9.54
N PHE A 93 -10.35 8.88 10.71
CA PHE A 93 -10.76 8.07 11.86
C PHE A 93 -11.96 8.70 12.57
N SER A 94 -12.82 7.84 13.14
CA SER A 94 -13.74 8.28 14.20
C SER A 94 -12.96 8.64 15.47
N SER A 95 -13.55 9.49 16.32
CA SER A 95 -12.93 9.95 17.57
C SER A 95 -12.60 8.80 18.54
N ASP A 96 -13.35 7.70 18.49
CA ASP A 96 -13.13 6.48 19.28
C ASP A 96 -12.07 5.53 18.67
N SER A 97 -11.48 5.89 17.53
CA SER A 97 -10.51 5.07 16.76
C SER A 97 -11.02 3.68 16.36
N GLN A 98 -12.34 3.44 16.39
CA GLN A 98 -12.93 2.14 16.04
C GLN A 98 -13.39 2.06 14.58
N LYS A 99 -13.60 3.20 13.92
CA LYS A 99 -14.04 3.27 12.53
C LYS A 99 -13.12 4.14 11.68
N LEU A 100 -13.06 3.80 10.41
CA LEU A 100 -12.43 4.61 9.38
C LEU A 100 -13.47 4.98 8.33
N ALA A 101 -13.54 6.24 7.95
CA ALA A 101 -14.26 6.69 6.77
C ALA A 101 -13.26 6.90 5.63
N SER A 102 -13.64 6.51 4.41
CA SER A 102 -12.87 6.77 3.20
C SER A 102 -13.78 7.33 2.10
N SER A 103 -13.30 8.32 1.36
CA SER A 103 -13.99 8.86 0.19
C SER A 103 -13.18 8.62 -1.07
N SER A 104 -13.83 8.32 -2.19
CA SER A 104 -13.16 8.02 -3.44
C SER A 104 -13.78 8.71 -4.65
N ARG A 105 -12.98 8.84 -5.72
CA ARG A 105 -13.44 9.21 -7.07
C ARG A 105 -14.40 8.18 -7.69
N ASP A 106 -14.57 7.01 -7.07
CA ASP A 106 -15.61 6.05 -7.47
C ASP A 106 -17.03 6.51 -7.11
N GLN A 107 -17.17 7.75 -6.59
CA GLN A 107 -18.43 8.39 -6.20
C GLN A 107 -19.05 7.76 -4.95
N THR A 108 -18.25 7.03 -4.16
CA THR A 108 -18.69 6.45 -2.91
C THR A 108 -17.88 6.95 -1.71
N VAL A 109 -18.53 6.90 -0.56
CA VAL A 109 -17.90 7.02 0.76
C VAL A 109 -18.14 5.71 1.49
N LYS A 110 -17.09 5.11 2.05
CA LYS A 110 -17.17 3.84 2.78
C LYS A 110 -16.82 4.04 4.23
N LEU A 111 -17.53 3.33 5.11
CA LEU A 111 -17.25 3.26 6.53
C LEU A 111 -16.76 1.85 6.86
N TRP A 112 -15.65 1.76 7.56
CA TRP A 112 -14.95 0.53 7.88
C TRP A 112 -14.94 0.33 9.39
N ASP A 113 -15.15 -0.90 9.81
CA ASP A 113 -14.82 -1.34 11.16
C ASP A 113 -13.34 -1.72 11.21
N ILE A 114 -12.57 -1.09 12.09
CA ILE A 114 -11.11 -1.28 12.14
C ILE A 114 -10.74 -2.65 12.69
N ALA A 115 -11.47 -3.14 13.69
CA ALA A 115 -11.17 -4.41 14.35
C ALA A 115 -11.36 -5.61 13.42
N THR A 116 -12.38 -5.56 12.57
CA THR A 116 -12.75 -6.67 11.66
C THR A 116 -12.29 -6.44 10.22
N GLY A 117 -11.94 -5.19 9.85
CA GLY A 117 -11.63 -4.80 8.47
C GLY A 117 -12.85 -4.76 7.54
N GLN A 118 -14.06 -4.93 8.06
CA GLN A 118 -15.27 -5.00 7.23
C GLN A 118 -15.78 -3.62 6.81
N CYS A 119 -16.27 -3.53 5.57
CA CYS A 119 -17.04 -2.37 5.12
C CYS A 119 -18.44 -2.42 5.73
N LEU A 120 -18.70 -1.55 6.70
CA LEU A 120 -19.99 -1.43 7.39
C LEU A 120 -21.04 -0.75 6.51
N LEU A 121 -20.63 0.25 5.73
CA LEU A 121 -21.55 1.08 4.96
C LEU A 121 -20.88 1.59 3.69
N THR A 122 -21.61 1.60 2.59
CA THR A 122 -21.26 2.34 1.38
C THR A 122 -22.33 3.38 1.12
N LEU A 123 -21.94 4.65 1.18
CA LEU A 123 -22.75 5.80 0.82
C LEU A 123 -22.43 6.17 -0.62
N GLN A 124 -23.47 6.31 -1.43
CA GLN A 124 -23.39 6.84 -2.79
C GLN A 124 -24.66 7.62 -3.04
N ASN A 125 -24.60 8.62 -3.91
CA ASN A 125 -25.82 9.33 -4.28
C ASN A 125 -26.76 8.37 -5.04
N PRO A 126 -28.01 8.17 -4.60
CA PRO A 126 -29.01 7.52 -5.45
C PRO A 126 -29.33 8.47 -6.59
N GLY A 127 -28.74 8.22 -7.76
CA GLY A 127 -29.06 8.95 -8.99
C GLY A 127 -30.54 8.84 -9.38
#